data_AF-A0A1B6FWU9-F1
#
_entry.id   AF-A0A1B6FWU9-F1
#
_cell.length_a   1.000
_cell.length_b   1.000
_cell.length_c   1.000
_cell.angle_alpha   90.00
_cell.angle_beta   90.00
_cell.angle_gamma   90.00
#
_symmetry.space_group_name_H-M   'P 1'
#
loop_
_entity.id
_entity.type
_entity.pdbx_description
1 polymer ?
#
loop_
_entity_poly.entity_id
_entity_poly.type
_entity_poly.pdbx_seq_one_letter_code
_entity_poly.pdbx_strand_id
1 'polypeptide(L)'
;TVTTTSSLDYEKQSAYNVTIVASDLGHPSLSSTALLMVSVLDVPEQVEEDVPGPIFTHRYYELEVEENSVLPLKLLTLNVSQDFRSRANHGYTYSLVPGGDSEWFHVERFNGTLYLVANP
;
A
#
# COMPACT_ATOMS: atom_id res chain seq x y z
N THR A 1 -11.13 -33.09 18.18
CA THR A 1 -10.70 -31.69 17.96
C THR A 1 -11.13 -31.28 16.58
N VAL A 2 -11.46 -30.00 16.38
CA VAL A 2 -11.90 -29.45 15.09
C VAL A 2 -10.75 -28.61 14.53
N THR A 3 -10.41 -28.81 13.27
CA THR A 3 -9.33 -28.07 12.57
C THR A 3 -9.82 -27.63 11.21
N THR A 4 -9.28 -26.53 10.70
CA THR A 4 -9.56 -26.04 9.34
C THR A 4 -8.76 -26.82 8.30
N THR A 5 -9.31 -26.98 7.10
CA THR A 5 -8.61 -27.60 5.95
C THR A 5 -7.97 -26.57 5.02
N SER A 6 -8.34 -25.30 5.13
CA SER A 6 -7.86 -24.17 4.33
C SER A 6 -7.97 -22.87 5.14
N SER A 7 -7.46 -21.77 4.57
CA SER A 7 -7.70 -20.42 5.08
C SER A 7 -9.20 -20.10 5.12
N LEU A 8 -9.58 -19.30 6.12
CA LEU A 8 -10.91 -18.69 6.24
C LEU A 8 -10.81 -17.26 5.72
N ASP A 9 -11.84 -16.84 5.01
CA ASP A 9 -11.94 -15.56 4.31
C ASP A 9 -13.36 -15.06 4.56
N TYR A 10 -13.46 -13.91 5.24
CA TYR A 10 -14.73 -13.37 5.73
C TYR A 10 -15.62 -12.91 4.55
N GLU A 11 -15.02 -12.25 3.57
CA GLU A 11 -15.63 -11.72 2.34
C GLU A 11 -16.22 -12.86 1.50
N LYS A 12 -15.52 -14.00 1.47
CA LYS A 12 -16.00 -15.20 0.78
C LYS A 12 -17.08 -15.93 1.57
N GLN A 13 -16.88 -16.12 2.88
CA GLN A 13 -17.84 -16.81 3.73
C GLN A 13 -17.65 -16.47 5.21
N SER A 14 -18.58 -15.70 5.76
CA SER A 14 -18.55 -15.23 7.14
C SER A 14 -19.04 -16.23 8.20
N ALA A 15 -19.71 -17.32 7.80
CA ALA A 15 -20.23 -18.32 8.73
C ALA A 15 -20.34 -19.73 8.16
N TYR A 16 -20.22 -20.73 9.02
CA TYR A 16 -20.41 -22.16 8.70
C TYR A 16 -21.36 -22.84 9.69
N ASN A 17 -22.24 -23.68 9.16
CA ASN A 17 -23.09 -24.59 9.94
C ASN A 17 -22.60 -26.03 9.74
N VAL A 18 -21.97 -26.61 10.76
CA VAL A 18 -21.38 -27.94 10.69
C VAL A 18 -22.20 -28.92 11.53
N THR A 19 -22.67 -30.00 10.91
CA THR A 19 -23.36 -31.10 11.59
C THR A 19 -22.36 -32.17 12.00
N ILE A 20 -22.24 -32.41 13.30
CA ILE A 20 -21.38 -33.44 13.88
C ILE A 20 -22.25 -34.63 14.26
N VAL A 21 -21.93 -35.81 13.73
CA VAL A 21 -22.61 -37.07 14.08
C VAL A 21 -21.60 -38.00 14.73
N ALA A 22 -21.92 -38.46 15.94
CA ALA A 22 -21.17 -39.50 16.63
C ALA A 22 -22.02 -40.77 16.65
N SER A 23 -21.45 -41.90 16.23
CA SER A 23 -22.11 -43.21 16.26
C SER A 23 -21.28 -44.20 17.06
N ASP A 24 -21.94 -45.05 17.85
CA ASP A 24 -21.29 -46.16 18.53
C ASP A 24 -21.15 -47.39 17.63
N LEU A 25 -20.43 -48.41 18.12
CA LEU A 25 -20.24 -49.69 17.42
C LEU A 25 -21.28 -50.76 17.83
N GLY A 26 -22.41 -50.33 18.41
CA GLY A 26 -23.47 -51.21 18.88
C GLY A 26 -24.23 -51.92 17.75
N HIS A 27 -25.03 -52.93 18.11
CA HIS A 27 -25.91 -53.66 17.21
C HIS A 27 -27.32 -53.76 17.83
N PRO A 28 -28.26 -52.84 17.52
CA PRO A 28 -28.13 -51.74 16.56
C PRO A 28 -27.25 -50.60 17.08
N SER A 29 -26.63 -49.85 16.15
CA SER A 29 -25.82 -48.68 16.47
C SER A 29 -26.71 -47.53 16.91
N LEU A 30 -26.29 -46.80 17.94
CA LEU A 30 -26.89 -45.54 18.36
C LEU A 30 -26.03 -44.39 17.87
N SER A 31 -26.69 -43.28 17.51
CA SER A 31 -26.00 -42.05 17.12
C SER A 31 -26.57 -40.83 17.83
N SER A 32 -25.72 -39.82 17.97
CA SER A 32 -26.06 -38.50 18.49
C SER A 32 -25.55 -37.43 17.53
N THR A 33 -26.35 -36.39 17.36
CA THR A 33 -26.07 -35.28 16.46
C THR A 33 -25.93 -33.98 17.23
N ALA A 34 -24.94 -33.16 16.85
CA ALA A 34 -24.74 -31.82 17.37
C ALA A 34 -24.51 -30.83 16.21
N LEU A 35 -24.88 -29.58 16.43
CA LEU A 35 -24.64 -28.48 15.50
C LEU A 35 -23.52 -27.59 16.02
N LEU A 36 -22.53 -27.31 15.18
CA LEU A 36 -21.47 -26.36 15.43
C LEU A 36 -21.64 -25.17 14.50
N MET A 37 -21.93 -24.01 15.09
CA MET A 37 -21.94 -22.73 14.38
C MET A 37 -20.56 -22.09 14.49
N VAL A 38 -19.95 -21.77 13.35
CA VAL A 38 -18.65 -21.09 13.27
C VAL A 38 -18.86 -19.72 12.65
N SER A 39 -18.44 -18.67 13.34
CA SER A 39 -18.36 -17.30 12.81
C SER A 39 -16.92 -16.98 12.45
N VAL A 40 -16.67 -16.59 11.20
CA VAL A 40 -15.38 -16.03 10.77
C VAL A 40 -15.33 -14.58 11.23
N LEU A 41 -14.24 -14.20 11.87
CA LEU A 41 -14.04 -12.81 12.29
C LEU A 41 -13.67 -11.98 11.07
N ASP A 42 -14.39 -10.88 10.87
CA ASP A 42 -13.98 -9.81 9.96
C ASP A 42 -12.69 -9.20 10.52
N VAL A 43 -11.60 -9.48 9.84
CA VAL A 43 -10.35 -8.77 10.02
C VAL A 43 -10.18 -7.96 8.76
N PRO A 44 -9.77 -6.68 8.85
CA PRO A 44 -9.33 -5.97 7.68
C PRO A 44 -8.29 -6.86 7.01
N GLU A 45 -8.59 -7.34 5.80
CA GLU A 45 -7.57 -7.93 4.96
C GLU A 45 -6.41 -6.96 5.04
N GLN A 46 -5.20 -7.45 5.29
CA GLN A 46 -4.03 -6.59 5.12
C GLN A 46 -4.12 -6.17 3.67
N VAL A 47 -4.66 -4.97 3.43
CA VAL A 47 -4.56 -4.25 2.16
C VAL A 47 -3.09 -4.42 1.86
N GLU A 48 -2.81 -5.20 0.82
CA GLU A 48 -1.46 -5.62 0.53
C GLU A 48 -0.56 -4.43 0.77
N GLU A 49 0.45 -4.59 1.62
CA GLU A 49 1.44 -3.54 1.86
C GLU A 49 2.20 -3.18 0.55
N ASP A 50 1.84 -3.80 -0.58
CA ASP A 50 2.15 -3.43 -1.94
C ASP A 50 1.03 -2.63 -2.64
N VAL A 51 0.49 -1.59 -2.00
CA VAL A 51 0.27 -0.36 -2.80
C VAL A 51 1.63 0.32 -2.82
N PRO A 52 2.50 0.06 -3.83
CA PRO A 52 3.75 0.80 -3.90
C PRO A 52 3.37 2.27 -3.88
N GLY A 53 3.93 3.04 -2.94
CA GLY A 53 3.78 4.48 -2.94
C GLY A 53 4.24 5.09 -4.28
N PRO A 54 4.16 6.40 -4.46
CA PRO A 54 4.69 7.02 -5.66
C PRO A 54 6.20 6.70 -5.80
N ILE A 55 6.58 5.98 -6.86
CA ILE A 55 7.97 5.65 -7.17
C ILE A 55 8.48 6.65 -8.20
N PHE A 56 9.64 7.27 -7.96
CA PHE A 56 10.27 8.15 -8.95
C PHE A 56 10.63 7.39 -10.23
N THR A 57 10.46 8.04 -11.38
CA THR A 57 10.76 7.42 -12.68
C THR A 57 12.25 7.04 -12.82
N HIS A 58 13.15 7.78 -12.17
CA HIS A 58 14.58 7.50 -12.17
C HIS A 58 15.11 7.45 -10.74
N ARG A 59 16.14 6.61 -10.53
CA ARG A 59 16.86 6.54 -9.26
C ARG A 59 17.78 7.74 -9.02
N TYR A 60 18.31 8.31 -10.10
CA TYR A 60 19.20 9.47 -10.08
C TYR A 60 18.76 10.46 -11.16
N TYR A 61 18.90 11.75 -10.86
CA TYR A 61 18.65 12.85 -11.78
C TYR A 61 19.95 13.66 -11.87
N GLU A 62 20.45 13.86 -13.08
CA GLU A 62 21.68 14.58 -13.35
C GLU A 62 21.38 15.74 -14.31
N LEU A 63 21.98 16.89 -14.05
CA LEU A 63 21.68 18.17 -14.69
C LEU A 63 22.98 18.97 -14.79
N GLU A 64 23.14 19.71 -15.88
CA GLU A 64 24.16 20.74 -16.00
C GLU A 64 23.49 22.11 -15.96
N VAL A 65 24.02 23.02 -15.14
CA VAL A 65 23.46 24.36 -14.94
C VAL A 65 24.55 25.39 -15.17
N GLU A 66 24.23 26.45 -15.91
CA GLU A 66 25.15 27.55 -16.13
C GLU A 66 25.23 28.43 -14.87
N GLU A 67 26.44 28.74 -14.42
CA GLU A 67 26.72 29.49 -13.18
C GLU A 67 26.01 30.85 -13.11
N ASN A 68 25.83 31.51 -14.26
CA ASN A 68 25.23 32.84 -14.37
C ASN A 68 23.74 32.83 -14.74
N SER A 69 23.06 31.71 -14.49
CA SER A 69 21.63 31.59 -14.77
C SER A 69 20.79 32.55 -13.90
N VAL A 70 19.73 33.11 -14.49
CA VAL A 70 18.80 33.98 -13.76
C VAL A 70 17.92 33.15 -12.81
N LEU A 71 17.84 33.58 -11.55
CA LEU A 71 17.03 32.94 -10.51
C LEU A 71 15.62 33.56 -10.39
N PRO A 72 14.59 32.78 -10.01
CA PRO A 72 14.62 31.33 -9.82
C PRO A 72 14.67 30.59 -11.17
N LEU A 73 15.55 29.60 -11.27
CA LEU A 73 15.71 28.80 -12.48
C LEU A 73 14.94 27.48 -12.33
N LYS A 74 14.01 27.20 -13.26
CA LYS A 74 13.38 25.88 -13.35
C LYS A 74 14.40 24.86 -13.85
N LEU A 75 14.67 23.83 -13.04
CA LEU A 75 15.61 22.77 -13.37
C LEU A 75 14.92 21.60 -14.06
N LEU A 76 13.98 20.94 -13.38
CA LEU A 76 13.25 19.79 -13.91
C LEU A 76 11.89 19.63 -13.22
N THR A 77 11.04 18.77 -13.76
CA THR A 77 9.80 18.34 -13.10
C THR A 77 9.88 16.85 -12.79
N LEU A 78 9.86 16.50 -11.51
CA LEU A 78 9.93 15.13 -11.03
C LEU A 78 8.63 14.41 -11.38
N ASN A 79 8.77 13.18 -11.89
CA ASN A 79 7.64 12.32 -12.23
C ASN A 79 7.67 11.05 -11.39
N VAL A 80 6.48 10.59 -11.05
CA VAL A 80 6.24 9.34 -10.31
C VAL A 80 5.59 8.28 -11.21
N SER A 81 5.41 7.07 -10.69
CA SER A 81 4.73 5.96 -11.36
C SER A 81 3.37 6.37 -11.94
N GLN A 82 3.01 5.78 -13.08
CA GLN A 82 1.83 6.18 -13.87
C GLN A 82 0.53 6.16 -13.07
N ASP A 83 0.38 5.18 -12.17
CA ASP A 83 -0.79 5.02 -11.31
C ASP A 83 -1.01 6.20 -10.34
N PHE A 84 0.06 6.92 -9.98
CA PHE A 84 0.00 8.12 -9.15
C PHE A 84 -0.08 9.42 -9.94
N ARG A 85 0.37 9.40 -11.21
CA ARG A 85 0.23 10.56 -12.12
C ARG A 85 -1.21 10.75 -12.59
N SER A 86 -1.93 9.67 -12.86
CA SER A 86 -3.34 9.71 -13.29
C SER A 86 -4.29 10.13 -12.17
N ARG A 87 -3.90 9.91 -10.91
CA ARG A 87 -4.61 10.30 -9.69
C ARG A 87 -4.28 11.72 -9.22
N ALA A 88 -4.12 12.66 -10.17
CA ALA A 88 -3.76 14.04 -9.87
C ALA A 88 -4.59 14.57 -8.68
N ASN A 89 -3.91 15.02 -7.62
CA ASN A 89 -4.44 15.58 -6.35
C ASN A 89 -4.77 14.63 -5.18
N HIS A 90 -4.50 13.32 -5.24
CA HIS A 90 -4.86 12.43 -4.12
C HIS A 90 -3.68 11.61 -3.57
N GLY A 91 -3.03 12.16 -2.54
CA GLY A 91 -2.34 11.33 -1.52
C GLY A 91 -0.82 11.45 -1.41
N TYR A 92 -0.14 12.28 -2.19
CA TYR A 92 1.31 12.46 -2.08
C TYR A 92 1.77 13.89 -2.35
N THR A 93 2.97 14.21 -1.85
CA THR A 93 3.60 15.53 -2.02
C THR A 93 5.10 15.39 -2.15
N TYR A 94 5.73 16.28 -2.92
CA TYR A 94 7.17 16.35 -3.06
C TYR A 94 7.79 17.17 -1.93
N SER A 95 8.95 16.74 -1.43
CA SER A 95 9.75 17.48 -0.46
C SER A 95 11.23 17.15 -0.65
N LEU A 96 12.10 18.10 -0.29
CA LEU A 96 13.54 17.89 -0.25
C LEU A 96 13.92 17.42 1.15
N VAL A 97 14.80 16.42 1.23
CA VAL A 97 15.42 16.03 2.49
C VAL A 97 16.44 17.13 2.86
N PRO A 98 16.42 17.66 4.10
CA PRO A 98 17.38 18.66 4.53
C PRO A 98 18.84 18.16 4.41
N GLY A 99 19.71 19.01 3.89
CA GLY A 99 21.13 18.79 3.67
C GLY A 99 21.88 20.12 3.60
N GLY A 100 23.21 20.07 3.39
CA GLY A 100 24.05 21.27 3.40
C GLY A 100 23.63 22.35 2.39
N ASP A 101 23.08 21.91 1.26
CA ASP A 101 22.78 22.78 0.11
C ASP A 101 21.27 23.06 -0.02
N SER A 102 20.45 22.70 0.98
CA SER A 102 18.99 22.79 0.89
C SER A 102 18.47 24.20 0.66
N GLU A 103 19.20 25.23 1.07
CA GLU A 103 18.83 26.63 0.87
C GLU A 103 18.90 27.05 -0.61
N TRP A 104 19.63 26.31 -1.45
CA TRP A 104 19.77 26.63 -2.88
C TRP A 104 18.63 26.07 -3.73
N PHE A 105 17.90 25.08 -3.23
CA PHE A 105 16.91 24.34 -4.00
C PHE A 105 15.49 24.45 -3.41
N HIS A 106 14.51 24.58 -4.29
CA HIS A 106 13.09 24.55 -3.93
C HIS A 106 12.33 23.56 -4.80
N VAL A 107 11.49 22.71 -4.20
CA VAL A 107 10.58 21.83 -4.94
C VAL A 107 9.14 22.25 -4.71
N GLU A 108 8.39 22.45 -5.80
CA GLU A 108 6.96 22.69 -5.74
C GLU A 108 6.25 21.42 -5.28
N ARG A 109 5.61 21.52 -4.11
CA ARG A 109 5.05 20.42 -3.35
C ARG A 109 4.05 19.58 -4.13
N PHE A 110 3.27 20.21 -5.02
CA PHE A 110 2.15 19.53 -5.69
C PHE A 110 2.46 19.03 -7.09
N ASN A 111 3.45 19.60 -7.78
CA ASN A 111 3.77 19.22 -9.15
C ASN A 111 5.20 18.67 -9.34
N GLY A 112 6.03 18.70 -8.30
CA GLY A 112 7.38 18.15 -8.33
C GLY A 112 8.38 18.96 -9.14
N THR A 113 8.08 20.21 -9.48
CA THR A 113 9.03 21.07 -10.20
C THR A 113 10.11 21.55 -9.25
N LEU A 114 11.35 21.21 -9.58
CA LEU A 114 12.55 21.61 -8.87
C LEU A 114 13.09 22.92 -9.47
N TYR A 115 13.43 23.85 -8.58
CA TYR A 115 13.99 25.15 -8.89
C TYR A 115 15.32 25.34 -8.16
N LEU A 116 16.24 26.03 -8.82
CA LEU A 116 17.37 26.70 -8.18
C LEU A 116 16.89 28.09 -7.75
N VAL A 117 17.02 28.42 -6.46
CA VAL A 117 16.50 29.66 -5.86
C VAL A 117 17.57 30.56 -5.25
N ALA A 118 18.78 30.02 -5.05
CA ALA A 118 19.96 30.78 -4.65
C ALA A 118 21.20 30.22 -5.36
N ASN A 119 22.24 31.05 -5.47
CA ASN A 119 23.50 30.64 -6.07
C ASN A 119 24.35 29.84 -5.07
N PRO A 120 25.03 28.78 -5.54
CA PRO A 120 26.07 28.08 -4.80
C PRO A 120 27.25 28.98 -4.39
#